data_AF-A0A0Q2XJY7-F1
#
_entry.id   AF-A0A0Q2XJY7-F1
#
_cell.length_a   1.000
_cell.length_b   1.000
_cell.length_c   1.000
_cell.angle_alpha   90.00
_cell.angle_beta   90.00
_cell.angle_gamma   90.00
#
_symmetry.space_group_name_H-M   'P 1'
#
loop_
_entity.id
_entity.type
_entity.pdbx_description
1 polymer ?
#
loop_
_entity_poly.entity_id
_entity_poly.type
_entity_poly.pdbx_seq_one_letter_code
_entity_poly.pdbx_strand_id
1 'polypeptide(L)'
;MSGGIKVTLVNYTKKPLETVTWSALISYWDEWESEAFGRITEKDVEMHLPKVLGYGHESILEHAVLTFALEGCSRVCSHQLVRHRIASYTQQSQRYIKLNADDVEETFVIPETVKQRPE
;
A
#
# COMPACT_ATOMS: atom_id res chain seq x y z
N MET A 1 14.64 -20.39 3.77
CA MET A 1 13.63 -19.66 4.59
C MET A 1 12.25 -20.26 4.34
N SER A 2 11.64 -20.90 5.33
CA SER A 2 10.34 -21.57 5.25
C SER A 2 9.12 -20.66 5.49
N GLY A 3 9.29 -19.33 5.51
CA GLY A 3 8.21 -18.37 5.75
C GLY A 3 7.69 -17.78 4.45
N GLY A 4 6.36 -17.68 4.30
CA GLY A 4 5.73 -16.96 3.20
C GLY A 4 6.12 -15.48 3.15
N ILE A 5 5.53 -14.74 2.19
CA ILE A 5 5.80 -13.30 2.03
C ILE A 5 5.41 -12.56 3.32
N LYS A 6 6.36 -11.84 3.91
CA LYS A 6 6.12 -10.99 5.08
C LYS A 6 5.83 -9.57 4.60
N VAL A 7 4.73 -9.00 5.09
CA VAL A 7 4.29 -7.65 4.76
C VAL A 7 4.21 -6.83 6.03
N THR A 8 4.89 -5.69 6.07
CA THR A 8 4.93 -4.79 7.22
C THR A 8 4.48 -3.39 6.80
N LEU A 9 3.53 -2.79 7.52
CA LEU A 9 3.21 -1.37 7.35
C LEU A 9 4.33 -0.53 7.98
N VAL A 10 5.03 0.25 7.16
CA VAL A 10 6.19 1.06 7.57
C VAL A 10 5.77 2.47 7.91
N ASN A 11 4.88 3.06 7.10
CA ASN A 11 4.41 4.42 7.28
C ASN A 11 3.02 4.59 6.65
N TYR A 12 2.27 5.59 7.10
CA TYR A 12 0.95 5.92 6.57
C TYR A 12 0.57 7.36 6.88
N THR A 13 -0.40 7.91 6.14
CA THR A 13 -1.07 9.17 6.47
C THR A 13 -1.73 9.04 7.85
N LYS A 14 -1.29 9.80 8.87
CA LYS A 14 -1.70 9.62 10.29
C LYS A 14 -3.21 9.64 10.55
N LYS A 15 -3.97 10.39 9.75
CA LYS A 15 -5.43 10.55 9.84
C LYS A 15 -6.06 10.32 8.47
N PRO A 16 -5.97 9.09 7.92
CA PRO A 16 -6.20 8.86 6.51
C PRO A 16 -7.67 9.11 6.13
N LEU A 17 -8.61 8.71 6.98
CA LEU A 17 -10.04 8.89 6.72
C LEU A 17 -10.46 10.36 6.82
N GLU A 18 -9.92 11.10 7.79
CA GLU A 18 -10.16 12.53 7.92
C GLU A 18 -9.52 13.29 6.75
N THR A 19 -8.33 12.89 6.28
CA THR A 19 -7.68 13.50 5.12
C THR A 19 -8.53 13.31 3.87
N VAL A 20 -8.99 12.09 3.60
CA VAL A 20 -9.86 11.78 2.46
C VAL A 20 -11.19 12.54 2.55
N THR A 21 -11.80 12.55 3.74
CA THR A 21 -13.06 13.26 3.98
C THR A 21 -12.89 14.76 3.77
N TRP A 22 -11.85 15.36 4.34
CA TRP A 22 -11.54 16.77 4.14
C TRP A 22 -11.35 17.12 2.67
N SER A 23 -10.58 16.32 1.91
CA SER A 23 -10.42 16.50 0.46
C SER A 23 -11.74 16.48 -0.30
N ALA A 24 -12.69 15.64 0.11
CA ALA A 24 -14.04 15.65 -0.46
C ALA A 24 -14.78 16.95 -0.16
N LEU A 25 -14.76 17.42 1.09
CA LEU A 25 -15.52 18.61 1.51
C LEU A 25 -15.05 19.87 0.77
N ILE A 26 -13.75 20.02 0.47
CA ILE A 26 -13.22 21.15 -0.32
C ILE A 26 -13.99 21.34 -1.63
N SER A 27 -14.41 20.24 -2.25
CA SER A 27 -14.97 20.26 -3.60
C SER A 27 -16.44 20.69 -3.67
N TYR A 28 -17.20 20.63 -2.57
CA TYR A 28 -18.65 20.88 -2.60
C TYR A 28 -19.25 21.52 -1.34
N TRP A 29 -18.45 21.80 -0.30
CA TRP A 29 -18.92 22.52 0.89
C TRP A 29 -18.57 24.00 0.81
N ASP A 30 -19.60 24.84 0.90
CA ASP A 30 -19.45 26.31 0.87
C ASP A 30 -18.72 26.86 2.11
N GLU A 31 -18.67 26.10 3.20
CA GLU A 31 -18.00 26.48 4.47
C GLU A 31 -16.56 25.98 4.57
N TRP A 32 -15.95 25.55 3.46
CA TRP A 32 -14.57 25.10 3.48
C TRP A 32 -13.59 26.22 3.87
N GLU A 33 -12.65 25.90 4.76
CA GLU A 33 -11.50 26.73 5.11
C GLU A 33 -10.25 25.85 5.25
N SER A 34 -9.06 26.41 5.04
CA SER A 34 -7.77 25.69 5.17
C SER A 34 -7.60 25.04 6.56
N GLU A 35 -8.15 25.66 7.61
CA GLU A 35 -8.07 25.17 8.99
C GLU A 35 -9.11 24.08 9.32
N ALA A 36 -10.09 23.85 8.43
CA ALA A 36 -11.18 22.91 8.66
C ALA A 36 -10.69 21.47 8.87
N PHE A 37 -9.52 21.11 8.35
CA PHE A 37 -8.92 19.79 8.58
C PHE A 37 -8.78 19.46 10.07
N GLY A 38 -8.41 20.44 10.90
CA GLY A 38 -8.26 20.25 12.34
C GLY A 38 -9.59 20.01 13.07
N ARG A 39 -10.73 20.33 12.42
CA ARG A 39 -12.08 20.21 12.96
C ARG A 39 -12.79 18.94 12.51
N ILE A 40 -12.25 18.20 11.52
CA ILE A 40 -12.84 16.95 11.04
C ILE A 40 -12.82 15.91 12.15
N THR A 41 -13.99 15.40 12.47
CA THR A 41 -14.22 14.36 13.48
C THR A 41 -14.56 13.03 12.82
N GLU A 42 -14.53 11.94 13.60
CA GLU A 42 -15.01 10.63 13.15
C GLU A 42 -16.47 10.68 12.67
N LYS A 43 -17.30 11.52 13.30
CA LYS A 43 -18.71 11.69 12.89
C LYS A 43 -18.84 12.29 11.50
N ASP A 44 -17.95 13.23 11.14
CA ASP A 44 -17.93 13.81 9.79
C ASP A 44 -17.50 12.76 8.76
N VAL A 45 -16.50 11.94 9.09
CA VAL A 45 -16.08 10.80 8.25
C VAL A 45 -17.25 9.86 8.01
N GLU A 46 -17.92 9.40 9.06
CA GLU A 46 -19.07 8.49 8.98
C GLU A 46 -20.22 9.06 8.14
N MET A 47 -20.45 10.37 8.23
CA MET A 47 -21.54 11.04 7.53
C MET A 47 -21.25 11.24 6.04
N HIS A 48 -20.03 11.62 5.68
CA HIS A 48 -19.69 12.11 4.34
C HIS A 48 -19.01 11.06 3.47
N LEU A 49 -18.06 10.32 4.01
CA LEU A 49 -17.21 9.42 3.21
C LEU A 49 -18.03 8.35 2.45
N PRO A 50 -18.99 7.63 3.06
CA PRO A 50 -19.77 6.63 2.35
C PRO A 50 -20.64 7.22 1.23
N LYS A 51 -21.18 8.43 1.43
CA LYS A 51 -22.02 9.11 0.42
C LYS A 51 -21.18 9.50 -0.79
N VAL A 52 -20.02 10.12 -0.55
CA VAL A 52 -19.13 10.58 -1.62
C VAL A 52 -18.61 9.40 -2.44
N LEU A 53 -18.22 8.31 -1.78
CA LEU A 53 -17.86 7.07 -2.47
C LEU A 53 -19.04 6.43 -3.21
N GLY A 54 -20.26 6.51 -2.66
CA GLY A 54 -21.48 6.07 -3.31
C GLY A 54 -21.81 6.81 -4.61
N TYR A 55 -21.27 8.01 -4.82
CA TYR A 55 -21.34 8.76 -6.08
C TYR A 55 -20.24 8.38 -7.08
N GLY A 56 -19.29 7.52 -6.71
CA GLY A 56 -18.14 7.16 -7.54
C GLY A 56 -17.01 8.18 -7.54
N HIS A 57 -17.01 9.13 -6.59
CA HIS A 57 -15.93 10.11 -6.45
C HIS A 57 -14.71 9.49 -5.75
N GLU A 58 -14.03 8.57 -6.42
CA GLU A 58 -12.92 7.79 -5.84
C GLU A 58 -11.59 8.55 -5.80
N SER A 59 -11.46 9.66 -6.55
CA SER A 59 -10.22 10.47 -6.59
C SER A 59 -9.78 10.98 -5.23
N ILE A 60 -10.70 11.17 -4.29
CA ILE A 60 -10.38 11.59 -2.92
C ILE A 60 -9.53 10.56 -2.16
N LEU A 61 -9.60 9.28 -2.54
CA LEU A 61 -8.86 8.20 -1.90
C LEU A 61 -7.35 8.33 -2.13
N GLU A 62 -6.94 9.00 -3.21
CA GLU A 62 -5.53 9.20 -3.57
C GLU A 62 -4.76 10.06 -2.54
N HIS A 63 -5.47 10.81 -1.67
CA HIS A 63 -4.86 11.63 -0.62
C HIS A 63 -4.39 10.83 0.61
N ALA A 64 -4.82 9.58 0.77
CA ALA A 64 -4.32 8.69 1.82
C ALA A 64 -3.27 7.74 1.26
N VAL A 65 -2.04 7.83 1.79
CA VAL A 65 -0.89 7.05 1.32
C VAL A 65 -0.44 6.07 2.41
N LEU A 66 -0.17 4.84 2.00
CA LEU A 66 0.38 3.79 2.86
C LEU A 66 1.68 3.25 2.24
N THR A 67 2.68 3.02 3.08
CA THR A 67 3.99 2.50 2.67
C THR A 67 4.23 1.16 3.34
N PHE A 68 4.46 0.12 2.54
CA PHE A 68 4.72 -1.23 3.01
C PHE A 68 6.15 -1.68 2.69
N ALA A 69 6.73 -2.46 3.60
CA ALA A 69 7.91 -3.28 3.35
C ALA A 69 7.45 -4.71 3.06
N LEU A 70 7.90 -5.26 1.93
CA LEU A 70 7.64 -6.63 1.51
C LEU A 70 8.96 -7.41 1.51
N GLU A 71 9.02 -8.47 2.31
CA GLU A 71 10.17 -9.36 2.46
C GLU A 71 9.80 -10.77 2.00
N GLY A 72 10.76 -11.51 1.43
CA GLY A 72 10.55 -12.89 1.00
C GLY A 72 9.70 -13.05 -0.27
N CYS A 73 9.44 -11.98 -1.02
CA CYS A 73 8.78 -12.11 -2.33
C CYS A 73 9.78 -12.53 -3.44
N SER A 74 9.31 -13.33 -4.40
CA SER A 74 10.13 -13.73 -5.54
C SER A 74 10.35 -12.57 -6.52
N ARG A 75 11.41 -12.63 -7.33
CA ARG A 75 11.63 -11.67 -8.42
C ARG A 75 10.48 -11.63 -9.42
N VAL A 76 9.88 -12.79 -9.70
CA VAL A 76 8.71 -12.86 -10.59
C VAL A 76 7.51 -12.15 -9.97
N CYS A 77 7.27 -12.34 -8.66
CA CYS A 77 6.23 -11.61 -7.93
C CYS A 77 6.47 -10.10 -8.00
N SER A 78 7.69 -9.64 -7.71
CA SER A 78 8.01 -8.21 -7.73
C SER A 78 7.93 -7.61 -9.15
N HIS A 79 8.20 -8.40 -10.19
CA HIS A 79 8.03 -8.00 -11.59
C HIS A 79 6.57 -7.81 -12.00
N GLN A 80 5.64 -8.57 -11.42
CA GLN A 80 4.20 -8.33 -11.62
C GLN A 80 3.75 -7.12 -10.81
N LEU A 81 4.22 -7.00 -9.56
CA LEU A 81 3.83 -5.92 -8.66
C LEU A 81 4.13 -4.53 -9.23
N VAL A 82 5.32 -4.33 -9.83
CA VAL A 82 5.70 -3.02 -10.41
C VAL A 82 4.92 -2.62 -11.66
N ARG A 83 4.03 -3.49 -12.16
CA ARG A 83 3.13 -3.15 -13.28
C ARG A 83 1.97 -2.25 -12.84
N HIS A 84 1.70 -2.17 -11.55
CA HIS A 84 0.74 -1.22 -10.98
C HIS A 84 1.38 0.17 -10.94
N ARG A 85 1.05 1.02 -11.91
CA ARG A 85 1.75 2.30 -12.14
C ARG A 85 1.40 3.41 -11.15
N ILE A 86 0.27 3.28 -10.43
CA ILE A 86 -0.17 4.24 -9.41
C ILE A 86 0.36 3.78 -8.05
N ALA A 87 1.69 3.76 -7.92
CA ALA A 87 2.42 3.39 -6.72
C ALA A 87 3.90 3.77 -6.88
N SER A 88 4.60 3.87 -5.75
CA SER A 88 6.03 4.17 -5.71
C SER A 88 6.81 2.98 -5.17
N TYR A 89 7.89 2.59 -5.85
CA TYR A 89 8.65 1.39 -5.53
C TYR A 89 10.13 1.67 -5.33
N THR A 90 10.69 1.07 -4.29
CA THR A 90 12.13 0.89 -4.11
C THR A 90 12.38 -0.60 -3.92
N GLN A 91 13.24 -1.18 -4.76
CA GLN A 91 13.55 -2.61 -4.73
C GLN A 91 15.02 -2.85 -4.43
N GLN A 92 15.31 -3.95 -3.73
CA GLN A 92 16.68 -4.38 -3.52
C GLN A 92 17.36 -4.65 -4.87
N SER A 93 18.50 -4.00 -5.08
CA SER A 93 19.25 -4.06 -6.32
C SER A 93 20.28 -5.19 -6.30
N GLN A 94 20.11 -6.15 -7.21
CA GLN A 94 21.08 -7.24 -7.44
C GLN A 94 22.39 -6.73 -8.08
N ARG A 95 22.45 -5.46 -8.51
CA ARG A 95 23.72 -4.84 -8.93
C ARG A 95 24.66 -4.58 -7.75
N TYR A 96 24.12 -4.49 -6.53
CA TYR A 96 24.87 -4.15 -5.32
C TYR A 96 24.85 -5.25 -4.25
N ILE A 97 23.79 -6.06 -4.21
CA ILE A 97 23.65 -7.15 -3.24
C ILE A 97 24.12 -8.46 -3.88
N LYS A 98 25.12 -9.10 -3.26
CA LYS A 98 25.57 -10.45 -3.62
C LYS A 98 24.62 -11.46 -3.00
N LEU A 99 24.13 -12.39 -3.82
CA LEU A 99 23.33 -13.52 -3.36
C LEU A 99 24.25 -14.67 -2.97
N ASN A 100 23.88 -15.41 -1.93
CA ASN A 100 24.64 -16.56 -1.45
C ASN A 100 24.25 -17.81 -2.25
N ALA A 101 24.98 -18.12 -3.32
CA ALA A 101 24.67 -19.25 -4.19
C ALA A 101 24.70 -20.62 -3.48
N ASP A 102 25.40 -20.72 -2.35
CA ASP A 102 25.54 -21.96 -1.59
C ASP A 102 24.32 -22.24 -0.70
N ASP A 103 23.49 -21.22 -0.40
CA ASP A 103 22.22 -21.37 0.30
C ASP A 103 21.05 -21.11 -0.65
N VAL A 104 20.59 -22.19 -1.30
CA VAL A 104 19.48 -22.17 -2.26
C VAL A 104 18.18 -21.72 -1.60
N GLU A 105 17.97 -22.07 -0.33
CA GLU A 105 16.74 -21.73 0.40
C GLU A 105 16.71 -20.28 0.92
N GLU A 106 17.88 -19.68 1.13
CA GLU A 106 18.03 -18.24 1.36
C GLU A 106 17.92 -17.44 0.05
N THR A 107 18.47 -17.98 -1.04
CA THR A 107 18.57 -17.27 -2.32
C THR A 107 17.30 -17.33 -3.16
N PHE A 108 16.55 -18.44 -3.10
CA PHE A 108 15.39 -18.66 -3.96
C PHE A 108 14.09 -18.83 -3.16
N VAL A 109 13.05 -18.18 -3.65
CA VAL A 109 11.67 -18.42 -3.21
C VAL A 109 11.12 -19.60 -3.99
N ILE A 110 11.06 -20.78 -3.37
CA ILE A 110 10.49 -21.99 -3.96
C ILE A 110 8.97 -21.99 -3.74
N PRO A 111 8.14 -22.04 -4.79
CA PRO A 111 6.70 -22.13 -4.65
C PRO A 111 6.28 -23.38 -3.87
N GLU A 112 5.27 -23.24 -3.02
CA GLU A 112 4.80 -24.31 -2.13
C GLU A 112 4.36 -25.56 -2.90
N THR A 113 3.74 -25.38 -4.06
CA THR A 113 3.33 -26.48 -4.95
C THR A 113 4.51 -27.32 -5.45
N VAL A 114 5.68 -26.70 -5.65
CA VAL A 114 6.92 -27.38 -6.05
C VAL A 114 7.52 -28.11 -4.86
N LYS A 115 7.53 -27.49 -3.66
CA LYS A 115 8.00 -28.15 -2.42
C LYS A 115 7.23 -29.43 -2.10
N GLN A 116 5.92 -29.42 -2.33
CA GLN A 116 5.03 -30.55 -2.04
C GLN A 116 5.12 -31.68 -3.07
N ARG A 117 5.60 -31.38 -4.29
CA ARG A 117 5.69 -32.32 -5.41
C ARG A 117 7.05 -32.17 -6.12
N PRO A 118 8.16 -32.50 -5.44
CA PRO A 118 9.44 -32.65 -6.13
C PRO A 118 9.34 -33.82 -7.13
N GLU A 119 9.99 -33.68 -8.29
CA GLU A 119 10.08 -34.76 -9.30
C GLU A 119 10.79 -36.00 -8.76
#